data_AF-A0A556REI5-F1
#
_entry.id   AF-A0A556REI5-F1
#
_cell.length_a   1.000
_cell.length_b   1.000
_cell.length_c   1.000
_cell.angle_alpha   90.00
_cell.angle_beta   90.00
_cell.angle_gamma   90.00
#
_symmetry.space_group_name_H-M   'P 1'
#
loop_
_entity.id
_entity.type
_entity.pdbx_description
1 polymer ?
#
loop_
_entity_poly.entity_id
_entity_poly.type
_entity_poly.pdbx_seq_one_letter_code
_entity_poly.pdbx_strand_id
1 'polypeptide(L)' 'FAAAQNEAGSQYMLAIIYEQGLGVDKDPKRARHYYYLACKNGYKKSCTHANAN' A
#
# COMPACT_ATOMS: atom_id res chain seq x y z
N PHE A 1 12.28 -16.71 3.34
CA PHE A 1 11.02 -16.37 2.66
C PHE A 1 9.98 -15.60 3.52
N ALA A 2 10.36 -14.89 4.60
CA ALA A 2 9.39 -14.19 5.47
C ALA A 2 9.41 -12.65 5.36
N ALA A 3 10.55 -12.04 5.02
CA ALA A 3 10.70 -10.58 5.04
C ALA A 3 9.81 -9.86 4.02
N ALA A 4 9.70 -10.38 2.80
CA ALA A 4 8.91 -9.77 1.74
C ALA A 4 7.40 -9.72 2.07
N GLN A 5 6.85 -10.73 2.75
CA GLN A 5 5.44 -10.73 3.13
C GLN A 5 5.13 -9.73 4.25
N ASN A 6 6.06 -9.56 5.19
CA ASN A 6 5.91 -8.62 6.30
C ASN A 6 6.06 -7.16 5.81
N GLU A 7 7.00 -6.93 4.88
CA GLU A 7 7.22 -5.63 4.27
C GLU A 7 6.03 -5.21 3.37
N ALA A 8 5.53 -6.14 2.54
CA ALA A 8 4.42 -5.88 1.64
C ALA A 8 3.10 -5.61 2.39
N GLY A 9 2.84 -6.32 3.50
CA GLY A 9 1.70 -6.04 4.39
C GLY A 9 1.80 -4.67 5.05
N SER A 10 3.01 -4.28 5.47
CA SER A 10 3.26 -2.95 6.07
C SER A 10 3.06 -1.83 5.06
N GLN A 11 3.53 -2.01 3.81
CA GLN A 11 3.30 -1.06 2.71
C GLN A 11 1.81 -0.93 2.38
N TYR A 12 1.06 -2.04 2.37
CA TYR A 12 -0.39 -2.00 2.19
C TYR A 12 -1.10 -1.23 3.31
N MET A 13 -0.71 -1.45 4.56
CA MET A 13 -1.27 -0.73 5.71
C MET A 13 -0.99 0.77 5.62
N LEU A 14 0.23 1.15 5.23
CA LEU A 14 0.62 2.54 5.05
C LEU A 14 -0.18 3.20 3.92
N ALA A 15 -0.47 2.46 2.85
CA ALA A 15 -1.33 2.92 1.79
C ALA A 15 -2.76 3.24 2.29
N ILE A 16 -3.34 2.37 3.11
CA ILE A 16 -4.66 2.61 3.75
C ILE A 16 -4.61 3.84 4.65
N ILE A 17 -3.55 3.99 5.45
CA ILE A 17 -3.38 5.14 6.35
C ILE A 17 -3.41 6.45 5.57
N TYR A 18 -2.68 6.53 4.45
CA TYR A 18 -2.70 7.72 3.57
C TYR A 18 -4.01 7.89 2.80
N GLU A 19 -4.68 6.79 2.42
CA GLU A 19 -5.97 6.84 1.71
C GLU A 19 -7.10 7.36 2.62
N GLN A 20 -7.10 6.93 3.88
CA GLN A 20 -8.11 7.26 4.88
C GLN A 20 -7.74 8.48 5.72
N GLY A 21 -6.47 8.89 5.74
CA GLY A 21 -5.98 9.97 6.61
C GLY A 21 -5.95 9.58 8.08
N LEU A 22 -5.58 8.34 8.40
CA LEU A 22 -5.57 7.84 9.78
C LEU A 22 -4.32 8.33 10.52
N GLY A 23 -4.41 9.51 11.14
CA GLY A 23 -3.29 10.13 11.86
C GLY A 23 -2.24 10.78 10.96
N VAL A 24 -2.50 10.83 9.65
CA VAL A 24 -1.75 11.61 8.66
C VAL A 24 -2.73 12.32 7.75
N ASP A 25 -2.27 13.34 7.04
CA ASP A 25 -3.09 13.96 6.00
C ASP A 25 -3.41 12.97 4.89
N LYS A 26 -4.67 13.00 4.44
CA LYS A 26 -5.15 12.16 3.35
C LYS A 26 -4.37 12.51 2.08
N ASP A 27 -3.57 11.57 1.61
CA ASP A 27 -2.79 11.69 0.38
C ASP A 27 -3.00 10.46 -0.51
N PRO A 28 -4.01 10.49 -1.39
CA PRO A 28 -4.29 9.39 -2.30
C PRO A 28 -3.15 9.13 -3.30
N LYS A 29 -2.27 10.10 -3.57
CA LYS A 29 -1.10 9.88 -4.44
C LYS A 29 -0.07 9.02 -3.72
N ARG A 30 0.22 9.32 -2.45
CA ARG A 30 1.10 8.49 -1.61
C ARG A 30 0.48 7.11 -1.38
N ALA A 31 -0.82 7.03 -1.13
CA ALA A 31 -1.51 5.76 -0.97
C ALA A 31 -1.27 4.82 -2.17
N ARG A 32 -1.50 5.30 -3.39
CA ARG A 32 -1.23 4.52 -4.62
C ARG A 32 0.23 4.09 -4.75
N HIS A 33 1.18 4.94 -4.36
CA HIS A 33 2.60 4.59 -4.37
C HIS A 33 2.91 3.41 -3.44
N TYR A 34 2.37 3.43 -2.22
CA TYR A 34 2.57 2.33 -1.27
C TYR A 34 1.81 1.06 -1.67
N TYR A 35 0.61 1.19 -2.26
CA TYR A 35 -0.09 0.05 -2.88
C TYR A 35 0.73 -0.58 -4.02
N TYR A 36 1.40 0.22 -4.83
CA TYR A 36 2.27 -0.29 -5.90
C TYR A 36 3.49 -1.03 -5.35
N LEU A 37 4.13 -0.52 -4.29
CA LEU A 37 5.25 -1.19 -3.62
C LEU A 37 4.82 -2.52 -3.00
N ALA A 38 3.69 -2.53 -2.29
CA ALA A 38 3.11 -3.75 -1.74
C ALA A 38 2.84 -4.79 -2.83
N CYS A 39 2.31 -4.35 -3.98
CA CYS A 39 2.02 -5.20 -5.13
C CYS A 39 3.31 -5.83 -5.67
N LYS A 40 4.35 -5.01 -5.84
CA LYS A 40 5.67 -5.45 -6.31
C LYS A 40 6.32 -6.45 -5.35
N ASN A 41 6.09 -6.32 -4.05
CA ASN A 41 6.59 -7.22 -3.02
C ASN A 41 5.74 -8.49 -2.82
N GLY A 42 4.74 -8.73 -3.68
CA GLY A 42 3.95 -9.96 -3.71
C GLY A 42 2.57 -9.86 -3.08
N TYR A 43 2.16 -8.70 -2.57
CA TYR A 43 0.80 -8.47 -2.06
C TYR A 43 -0.18 -8.21 -3.20
N LYS A 44 -0.64 -9.29 -3.85
CA LYS A 44 -1.58 -9.20 -5.00
C LYS A 44 -2.84 -8.39 -4.69
N LYS A 45 -3.34 -8.41 -3.45
CA LYS A 45 -4.50 -7.61 -3.02
C LYS A 45 -4.30 -6.10 -3.14
N SER A 46 -3.06 -5.63 -3.05
CA SER A 46 -2.75 -4.20 -3.19
C SER A 46 -2.67 -3.75 -4.66
N CYS A 47 -2.46 -4.68 -5.61
CA CYS A 47 -2.34 -4.36 -7.03
C CYS A 47 -3.64 -3.77 -7.62
N THR A 48 -4.80 -4.16 -7.09
CA THR A 48 -6.10 -3.61 -7.50
C THR A 48 -6.24 -2.16 -7.08
N HIS A 49 -5.79 -1.82 -5.87
CA HIS A 49 -5.79 -0.44 -5.36
C HIS A 49 -4.71 0.43 -6.00
N ALA A 50 -3.57 -0.17 -6.41
CA ALA A 50 -2.51 0.54 -7.12
C ALA A 50 -2.89 0.97 -8.55
N ASN A 51 -3.68 0.14 -9.25
CA ASN A 51 -4.10 0.35 -10.65
C ASN A 51 -5.49 0.99 -10.81
N ALA A 52 -6.12 1.44 -9.72
CA ALA A 52 -7.34 2.21 -9.81
C ALA A 52 -7.00 3.62 -10.38
N ASN A 53 -7.11 3.74 -11.71
CA ASN A 53 -7.16 5.02 -12.44
C ASN A 53 -8.45 5.75 -12.09
#